data_AF-A0A8B8LVT5-F1
#
_entry.id   AF-A0A8B8LVT5-F1
#
_cell.length_a   1.000
_cell.length_b   1.000
_cell.length_c   1.000
_cell.angle_alpha   90.00
_cell.angle_beta   90.00
_cell.angle_gamma   90.00
#
_symmetry.space_group_name_H-M   'P 1'
#
loop_
_entity.id
_entity.type
_entity.pdbx_description
1 polymer ?
#
loop_
_entity_poly.entity_id
_entity_poly.type
_entity_poly.pdbx_seq_one_letter_code
_entity_poly.pdbx_strand_id
1 'polypeptide(L)'
;MSGARLCTLLGELGFEGWESLDPDSFEWPFQYEDTRPLLHWICSNLRPSNVLSLSELSQYEQFKQEGKLLEGDDLDFAYDSISAFADRRDNQEAVFGAEEGLKDIKEATLAYKEEALDLQRQLRHLQSQSDMLSGQASNLTQGRRARLAATSIVNGHLAAIDDSLSVRNLQMNAVLERIASTAHELAHYHSGDEDGIYLAYSDFNQFLLGDSSCLKELNQWFAKQLDTGPFRLVAEEGKSKCSWVNLDDISNTYVRDLEKSHHQRVSELQRLRSIFGISERQWVEAQVENSKQQAILSTLKSQVSSDEAHIHLDLHSLRRKHSELKGELSNLYNHEEKLISETIPDLCWELAQLQDTYILQGDYDLKVMRQEYYINRQKAFINHLINLLARHQFLKIACQLEKKHMLGAFSLLKVIDSELQAYLSATEGRVGRCLALIQAAFDVQEQGGVHDSDHFLHAIRDLLKIYSNTQAALSTYVSAPGIVQQISALHSDLMSLQSDLESSLPEDRNRCINELCNLIQSLQQLLFASSTTAQPILTPRPLMKELDETEKINAKLSAAVEEVTIEHVKKNEIVKHHSQEIGLQRRVYVDFFCNPERLRSQVRELTARVRALQISLQP
;
A
#
# COMPACT_ATOMS: atom_id res chain seq x y z
N MET A 1 58.05 -13.68 -20.40
CA MET A 1 59.25 -13.52 -21.25
C MET A 1 58.84 -12.56 -22.36
N SER A 2 59.47 -11.39 -22.43
CA SER A 2 59.01 -10.24 -23.22
C SER A 2 59.99 -9.90 -24.35
N GLY A 3 59.50 -9.10 -25.32
CA GLY A 3 60.31 -8.53 -26.40
C GLY A 3 61.55 -7.78 -25.88
N ALA A 4 61.45 -7.15 -24.72
CA ALA A 4 62.57 -6.48 -24.05
C ALA A 4 63.79 -7.39 -23.82
N ARG A 5 63.57 -8.64 -23.40
CA ARG A 5 64.69 -9.58 -23.14
C ARG A 5 65.37 -10.06 -24.42
N LEU A 6 64.66 -10.06 -25.53
CA LEU A 6 65.21 -10.36 -26.85
C LEU A 6 66.04 -9.18 -27.37
N CYS A 7 65.56 -7.94 -27.23
CA CYS A 7 66.32 -6.75 -27.60
C CYS A 7 67.60 -6.59 -26.77
N THR A 8 67.56 -6.86 -25.46
CA THR A 8 68.78 -6.86 -24.63
C THR A 8 69.78 -7.92 -25.08
N LEU A 9 69.31 -9.11 -25.43
CA LEU A 9 70.17 -10.20 -25.87
C LEU A 9 70.78 -9.91 -27.25
N LEU A 10 70.06 -9.25 -28.17
CA LEU A 10 70.62 -8.76 -29.44
C LEU A 10 71.70 -7.69 -29.23
N GLY A 11 71.53 -6.82 -28.23
CA GLY A 11 72.58 -5.90 -27.78
C GLY A 11 73.81 -6.63 -27.23
N GLU A 12 73.61 -7.65 -26.40
CA GLU A 12 74.69 -8.49 -25.85
C GLU A 12 75.44 -9.29 -26.95
N LEU A 13 74.77 -9.63 -28.05
CA LEU A 13 75.35 -10.32 -29.20
C LEU A 13 76.04 -9.37 -30.20
N GLY A 14 76.01 -8.05 -29.98
CA GLY A 14 76.72 -7.07 -30.81
C GLY A 14 76.03 -6.71 -32.13
N PHE A 15 74.70 -6.82 -32.23
CA PHE A 15 73.96 -6.49 -33.45
C PHE A 15 73.97 -4.97 -33.74
N GLU A 16 74.46 -4.57 -34.92
CA GLU A 16 74.46 -3.15 -35.35
C GLU A 16 73.02 -2.66 -35.56
N GLY A 17 72.57 -1.72 -34.71
CA GLY A 17 71.22 -1.14 -34.76
C GLY A 17 70.27 -1.55 -33.64
N TRP A 18 70.73 -2.30 -32.62
CA TRP A 18 69.91 -2.72 -31.46
C TRP A 18 69.25 -1.55 -30.72
N GLU A 19 69.88 -0.37 -30.70
CA GLU A 19 69.36 0.85 -30.06
C GLU A 19 68.13 1.45 -30.77
N SER A 20 67.90 1.08 -32.04
CA SER A 20 66.75 1.54 -32.82
C SER A 20 65.52 0.63 -32.73
N LEU A 21 65.65 -0.50 -32.02
CA LEU A 21 64.60 -1.51 -31.89
C LEU A 21 63.74 -1.21 -30.64
N ASP A 22 62.46 -0.93 -30.88
CA ASP A 22 61.48 -0.73 -29.81
C ASP A 22 61.06 -2.07 -29.16
N PRO A 23 61.26 -2.27 -27.85
CA PRO A 23 60.90 -3.50 -27.13
C PRO A 23 59.43 -3.90 -27.27
N ASP A 24 58.53 -2.92 -27.32
CA ASP A 24 57.08 -3.15 -27.34
C ASP A 24 56.61 -3.68 -28.71
N SER A 25 57.29 -3.26 -29.78
CA SER A 25 57.09 -3.75 -31.15
C SER A 25 57.42 -5.24 -31.32
N PHE A 26 58.19 -5.84 -30.40
CA PHE A 26 58.57 -7.25 -30.40
C PHE A 26 57.82 -8.10 -29.37
N GLU A 27 56.75 -7.60 -28.75
CA GLU A 27 55.93 -8.41 -27.82
C GLU A 27 54.97 -9.38 -28.54
N TRP A 28 54.45 -9.00 -29.71
CA TRP A 28 53.47 -9.81 -30.44
C TRP A 28 53.94 -11.24 -30.79
N PRO A 29 55.21 -11.51 -31.16
CA PRO A 29 55.66 -12.87 -31.46
C PRO A 29 55.72 -13.80 -30.24
N PHE A 30 55.75 -13.24 -29.02
CA PHE A 30 55.71 -14.02 -27.77
C PHE A 30 54.29 -14.43 -27.36
N GLN A 31 53.26 -13.84 -27.99
CA GLN A 31 51.86 -14.13 -27.74
C GLN A 31 51.36 -15.36 -28.51
N TYR A 32 52.03 -15.74 -29.61
CA TYR A 32 51.70 -16.93 -30.39
C TYR A 32 52.33 -18.20 -29.80
N GLU A 33 51.52 -19.26 -29.64
CA GLU A 33 51.98 -20.52 -29.02
C GLU A 33 53.04 -21.26 -29.85
N ASP A 34 53.03 -21.11 -31.18
CA ASP A 34 53.96 -21.81 -32.08
C ASP A 34 55.37 -21.20 -32.08
N THR A 35 55.48 -19.88 -31.98
CA THR A 35 56.76 -19.15 -32.03
C THR A 35 57.39 -18.99 -30.65
N ARG A 36 56.60 -19.10 -29.59
CA ARG A 36 57.04 -18.91 -28.20
C ARG A 36 58.12 -19.90 -27.74
N PRO A 37 58.08 -21.22 -28.03
CA PRO A 37 59.14 -22.15 -27.65
C PRO A 37 60.47 -21.85 -28.35
N LEU A 38 60.43 -21.48 -29.62
CA LEU A 38 61.62 -21.13 -30.42
C LEU A 38 62.26 -19.83 -29.89
N LEU A 39 61.46 -18.77 -29.70
CA LEU A 39 61.94 -17.51 -29.14
C LEU A 39 62.44 -17.67 -27.70
N HIS A 40 61.81 -18.55 -26.92
CA HIS A 40 62.28 -18.92 -25.59
C HIS A 40 63.65 -19.62 -25.65
N TRP A 41 63.85 -20.52 -26.60
CA TRP A 41 65.13 -21.20 -26.82
C TRP A 41 66.23 -20.21 -27.20
N ILE A 42 65.96 -19.32 -28.15
CA ILE A 42 66.90 -18.27 -28.59
C ILE A 42 67.34 -17.41 -27.39
N CYS A 43 66.38 -16.89 -26.62
CA CYS A 43 66.69 -16.01 -25.49
C CYS A 43 67.35 -16.69 -24.29
N SER A 44 67.36 -18.04 -24.24
CA SER A 44 67.93 -18.79 -23.12
C SER A 44 69.29 -19.42 -23.44
N ASN A 45 69.54 -19.73 -24.72
CA ASN A 45 70.71 -20.52 -25.14
C ASN A 45 71.75 -19.74 -25.95
N LEU A 46 71.38 -18.62 -26.57
CA LEU A 46 72.36 -17.77 -27.24
C LEU A 46 73.14 -16.95 -26.20
N ARG A 47 74.47 -17.04 -26.29
CA ARG A 47 75.42 -16.29 -25.47
C ARG A 47 76.43 -15.61 -26.38
N PRO A 48 77.15 -14.57 -25.91
CA PRO A 48 78.23 -13.93 -26.67
C PRO A 48 79.31 -14.91 -27.13
N SER A 49 79.51 -16.02 -26.41
CA SER A 49 80.41 -17.12 -26.80
C SER A 49 80.01 -17.87 -28.07
N ASN A 50 78.78 -17.68 -28.55
CA ASN A 50 78.25 -18.36 -29.73
C ASN A 50 78.37 -17.48 -30.98
N VAL A 51 78.86 -16.24 -30.84
CA VAL A 51 79.07 -15.29 -31.94
C VAL A 51 80.55 -15.20 -32.21
N LEU A 52 80.94 -15.40 -33.47
CA LEU A 52 82.32 -15.27 -33.88
C LEU A 52 82.77 -13.81 -33.71
N SER A 53 83.84 -13.60 -32.95
CA SER A 53 84.45 -12.29 -32.81
C SER A 53 85.10 -11.85 -34.13
N LEU A 54 85.22 -10.53 -34.35
CA LEU A 54 85.92 -9.97 -35.52
C LEU A 54 87.39 -10.45 -35.62
N SER A 55 88.02 -10.76 -34.47
CA SER A 55 89.34 -11.40 -34.40
C SER A 55 89.32 -12.87 -34.86
N GLU A 56 88.30 -13.63 -34.54
CA GLU A 56 88.17 -15.03 -34.98
C GLU A 56 87.77 -15.12 -36.46
N LEU A 57 86.96 -14.18 -36.95
CA LEU A 57 86.65 -14.06 -38.38
C LEU A 57 87.88 -13.69 -39.21
N SER A 58 88.70 -12.76 -38.74
CA SER A 58 89.96 -12.42 -39.41
C SER A 58 90.98 -13.56 -39.34
N GLN A 59 91.05 -14.30 -38.22
CA GLN A 59 91.86 -15.54 -38.14
C GLN A 59 91.33 -16.63 -39.08
N TYR A 60 90.01 -16.79 -39.21
CA TYR A 60 89.40 -17.73 -40.14
C TYR A 60 89.66 -17.33 -41.59
N GLU A 61 89.53 -16.05 -41.96
CA GLU A 61 89.89 -15.55 -43.29
C GLU A 61 91.38 -15.71 -43.57
N GLN A 62 92.23 -15.52 -42.56
CA GLN A 62 93.66 -15.75 -42.66
C GLN A 62 93.98 -17.25 -42.84
N PHE A 63 93.32 -18.16 -42.10
CA PHE A 63 93.46 -19.61 -42.30
C PHE A 63 92.94 -20.08 -43.65
N LYS A 64 91.89 -19.43 -44.17
CA LYS A 64 91.37 -19.65 -45.53
C LYS A 64 92.35 -19.17 -46.60
N GLN A 65 93.06 -18.06 -46.37
CA GLN A 65 94.13 -17.59 -47.25
C GLN A 65 95.42 -18.42 -47.15
N GLU A 66 95.72 -18.97 -45.96
CA GLU A 66 96.89 -19.81 -45.70
C GLU A 66 96.70 -21.29 -46.09
N GLY A 67 95.49 -21.71 -46.47
CA GLY A 67 95.19 -23.08 -46.88
C GLY A 67 95.32 -24.13 -45.77
N LYS A 68 95.24 -23.72 -44.50
CA LYS A 68 95.38 -24.58 -43.30
C LYS A 68 94.03 -24.97 -42.68
N LEU A 69 92.96 -24.91 -43.46
CA LEU A 69 91.63 -25.32 -42.98
C LEU A 69 91.49 -26.84 -43.15
N LEU A 70 91.22 -27.54 -42.05
CA LEU A 70 90.82 -28.94 -42.11
C LEU A 70 89.34 -28.99 -42.54
N GLU A 71 89.06 -29.55 -43.72
CA GLU A 71 87.71 -29.67 -44.28
C GLU A 71 87.38 -31.15 -44.54
N GLY A 72 86.17 -31.58 -44.16
CA GLY A 72 85.66 -32.93 -44.46
C GLY A 72 86.42 -34.05 -43.76
N ASP A 73 86.81 -35.07 -44.55
CA ASP A 73 87.38 -36.34 -44.08
C ASP A 73 88.60 -36.19 -43.14
N ASP A 74 89.40 -35.12 -43.29
CA ASP A 74 90.56 -34.84 -42.43
C ASP A 74 90.15 -34.41 -41.00
N LEU A 75 88.97 -33.80 -40.86
CA LEU A 75 88.41 -33.39 -39.56
C LEU A 75 87.74 -34.58 -38.86
N ASP A 76 87.07 -35.44 -39.62
CA ASP A 76 86.53 -36.71 -39.15
C ASP A 76 87.68 -37.64 -38.70
N PHE A 77 88.79 -37.67 -39.44
CA PHE A 77 89.99 -38.42 -39.05
C PHE A 77 90.62 -37.88 -37.75
N ALA A 78 90.69 -36.56 -37.57
CA ALA A 78 91.18 -35.97 -36.31
C ALA A 78 90.26 -36.28 -35.12
N TYR A 79 88.93 -36.28 -35.34
CA TYR A 79 87.95 -36.65 -34.32
C TYR A 79 88.05 -38.13 -33.94
N ASP A 80 88.19 -39.02 -34.92
CA ASP A 80 88.40 -40.46 -34.71
C ASP A 80 89.73 -40.77 -34.03
N SER A 81 90.77 -39.97 -34.29
CA SER A 81 92.07 -40.06 -33.62
C SER A 81 91.99 -39.72 -32.14
N ILE A 82 91.11 -38.79 -31.76
CA ILE A 82 90.92 -38.34 -30.37
C ILE A 82 90.00 -39.32 -29.61
N SER A 83 88.98 -39.88 -30.28
CA SER A 83 88.10 -40.90 -29.69
C SER A 83 88.81 -42.24 -29.46
N ALA A 84 89.84 -42.57 -30.25
CA ALA A 84 90.69 -43.74 -30.06
C ALA A 84 91.49 -43.74 -28.74
N PHE A 85 91.63 -42.59 -28.05
CA PHE A 85 92.24 -42.50 -26.72
C PHE A 85 91.24 -42.63 -25.56
N ALA A 86 89.92 -42.65 -25.83
CA ALA A 86 88.89 -42.78 -24.79
C ALA A 86 88.60 -44.25 -24.41
N ASP A 87 88.77 -45.19 -25.36
CA ASP A 87 88.37 -46.60 -25.20
C ASP A 87 89.48 -47.55 -24.72
N ARG A 88 90.69 -47.05 -24.40
CA ARG A 88 91.73 -47.85 -23.74
C ARG A 88 91.93 -47.43 -22.28
N ARG A 89 90.99 -47.85 -21.43
CA ARG A 89 91.18 -47.97 -19.97
C ARG A 89 90.81 -49.36 -19.46
N ASP A 90 91.36 -50.39 -20.08
CA ASP A 90 91.62 -51.67 -19.44
C ASP A 90 93.12 -51.74 -19.17
N ASN A 91 93.55 -51.30 -17.99
CA ASN A 91 94.80 -51.68 -17.31
C ASN A 91 94.99 -50.80 -16.06
N GLN A 92 94.25 -51.13 -15.00
CA GLN A 92 94.62 -50.85 -13.61
C GLN A 92 94.06 -51.96 -12.71
N GLU A 93 94.39 -53.21 -13.05
CA GLU A 93 94.16 -54.43 -12.25
C GLU A 93 95.43 -54.88 -11.51
N ALA A 94 96.24 -53.93 -11.07
CA ALA A 94 97.30 -54.20 -10.10
C ALA A 94 97.39 -53.03 -9.14
N VAL A 95 97.24 -53.33 -7.85
CA VAL A 95 97.26 -52.41 -6.70
C VAL A 95 95.89 -51.81 -6.39
N PHE A 96 95.14 -52.46 -5.51
CA PHE A 96 94.45 -51.92 -4.31
C PHE A 96 93.31 -52.86 -3.90
N GLY A 97 93.45 -53.54 -2.75
CA GLY A 97 92.43 -54.39 -2.14
C GLY A 97 91.30 -53.58 -1.51
N ALA A 98 90.42 -53.02 -2.32
CA ALA A 98 89.22 -52.28 -1.89
C ALA A 98 87.97 -52.66 -2.71
N GLU A 99 87.73 -53.97 -2.89
CA GLU A 99 86.55 -54.48 -3.59
C GLU A 99 85.22 -54.27 -2.83
N GLU A 100 85.25 -53.95 -1.54
CA GLU A 100 84.04 -53.70 -0.76
C GLU A 100 83.49 -52.28 -1.00
N GLY A 101 84.35 -51.25 -0.96
CA GLY A 101 83.89 -49.85 -1.11
C GLY A 101 83.31 -49.50 -2.49
N LEU A 102 83.80 -50.11 -3.58
CA LEU A 102 83.33 -49.77 -4.94
C LEU A 102 82.00 -50.46 -5.30
N LYS A 103 81.70 -51.61 -4.69
CA LYS A 103 80.38 -52.26 -4.77
C LYS A 103 79.37 -51.50 -3.91
N ASP A 104 79.74 -51.13 -2.68
CA ASP A 104 78.89 -50.34 -1.79
C ASP A 104 78.53 -48.97 -2.38
N ILE A 105 79.49 -48.29 -3.04
CA ILE A 105 79.24 -47.02 -3.74
C ILE A 105 78.32 -47.25 -4.95
N LYS A 106 78.49 -48.32 -5.71
CA LYS A 106 77.60 -48.63 -6.84
C LYS A 106 76.18 -48.95 -6.38
N GLU A 107 76.02 -49.75 -5.34
CA GLU A 107 74.72 -50.06 -4.73
C GLU A 107 74.07 -48.80 -4.13
N ALA A 108 74.82 -47.96 -3.41
CA ALA A 108 74.33 -46.68 -2.91
C ALA A 108 73.91 -45.73 -4.04
N THR A 109 74.65 -45.67 -5.16
CA THR A 109 74.26 -44.85 -6.32
C THR A 109 73.01 -45.36 -7.03
N LEU A 110 72.78 -46.68 -7.04
CA LEU A 110 71.54 -47.25 -7.57
C LEU A 110 70.36 -46.95 -6.64
N ALA A 111 70.54 -47.07 -5.33
CA ALA A 111 69.54 -46.69 -4.33
C ALA A 111 69.18 -45.20 -4.42
N TYR A 112 70.16 -44.30 -4.55
CA TYR A 112 69.90 -42.87 -4.75
C TYR A 112 69.22 -42.56 -6.08
N LYS A 113 69.52 -43.33 -7.14
CA LYS A 113 68.77 -43.21 -8.39
C LYS A 113 67.33 -43.62 -8.16
N GLU A 114 67.07 -44.79 -7.58
CA GLU A 114 65.72 -45.28 -7.27
C GLU A 114 64.91 -44.29 -6.42
N GLU A 115 65.53 -43.72 -5.39
CA GLU A 115 64.92 -42.67 -4.56
C GLU A 115 64.63 -41.39 -5.37
N ALA A 116 65.53 -40.99 -6.27
CA ALA A 116 65.31 -39.84 -7.15
C ALA A 116 64.17 -40.05 -8.15
N LEU A 117 64.01 -41.26 -8.72
CA LEU A 117 62.84 -41.57 -9.58
C LEU A 117 61.55 -41.58 -8.78
N ASP A 118 61.55 -42.11 -7.56
CA ASP A 118 60.37 -42.13 -6.70
C ASP A 118 59.95 -40.70 -6.30
N LEU A 119 60.90 -39.85 -5.92
CA LEU A 119 60.66 -38.43 -5.67
C LEU A 119 60.16 -37.70 -6.93
N GLN A 120 60.69 -38.05 -8.10
CA GLN A 120 60.23 -37.46 -9.35
C GLN A 120 58.78 -37.88 -9.70
N ARG A 121 58.38 -39.12 -9.38
CA ARG A 121 56.97 -39.57 -9.52
C ARG A 121 56.06 -38.82 -8.55
N GLN A 122 56.49 -38.65 -7.28
CA GLN A 122 55.74 -37.88 -6.30
C GLN A 122 55.57 -36.41 -6.72
N LEU A 123 56.62 -35.77 -7.24
CA LEU A 123 56.54 -34.42 -7.78
C LEU A 123 55.56 -34.29 -8.95
N ARG A 124 55.58 -35.23 -9.91
CA ARG A 124 54.60 -35.23 -11.02
C ARG A 124 53.18 -35.41 -10.52
N HIS A 125 52.97 -36.25 -9.51
CA HIS A 125 51.65 -36.42 -8.91
C HIS A 125 51.17 -35.12 -8.24
N LEU A 126 52.01 -34.47 -7.44
CA LEU A 126 51.69 -33.20 -6.80
C LEU A 126 51.46 -32.07 -7.82
N GLN A 127 52.24 -32.02 -8.90
CA GLN A 127 52.02 -31.09 -10.01
C GLN A 127 50.66 -31.31 -10.66
N SER A 128 50.30 -32.56 -10.98
CA SER A 128 48.98 -32.87 -11.56
C SER A 128 47.81 -32.50 -10.62
N GLN A 129 47.99 -32.67 -9.30
CA GLN A 129 47.00 -32.23 -8.31
C GLN A 129 46.90 -30.70 -8.25
N SER A 130 48.03 -29.99 -8.27
CA SER A 130 48.06 -28.53 -8.32
C SER A 130 47.41 -27.98 -9.59
N ASP A 131 47.66 -28.59 -10.74
CA ASP A 131 47.07 -28.20 -12.02
C ASP A 131 45.55 -28.43 -12.04
N MET A 132 45.09 -29.56 -11.47
CA MET A 132 43.66 -29.84 -11.31
C MET A 132 42.98 -28.81 -10.39
N LEU A 133 43.59 -28.49 -9.24
CA LEU A 133 43.08 -27.48 -8.31
C LEU A 133 43.09 -26.07 -8.93
N SER A 134 44.12 -25.74 -9.72
CA SER A 134 44.21 -24.49 -10.48
C SER A 134 43.11 -24.40 -11.56
N GLY A 135 42.83 -25.49 -12.27
CA GLY A 135 41.71 -25.59 -13.21
C GLY A 135 40.35 -25.40 -12.54
N GLN A 136 40.13 -25.99 -11.36
CA GLN A 136 38.91 -25.77 -10.58
C GLN A 136 38.79 -24.33 -10.09
N ALA A 137 39.87 -23.73 -9.60
CA ALA A 137 39.90 -22.33 -9.15
C ALA A 137 39.64 -21.33 -10.29
N SER A 138 40.19 -21.57 -11.47
CA SER A 138 39.95 -20.74 -12.66
C SER A 138 38.49 -20.83 -13.14
N ASN A 139 37.91 -22.03 -13.17
CA ASN A 139 36.48 -22.21 -13.46
C ASN A 139 35.58 -21.50 -12.44
N LEU A 140 35.91 -21.60 -11.15
CA LEU A 140 35.15 -20.94 -10.08
C LEU A 140 35.23 -19.41 -10.20
N THR A 141 36.40 -18.86 -10.50
CA THR A 141 36.60 -17.43 -10.69
C THR A 141 35.92 -16.91 -11.96
N GLN A 142 35.95 -17.67 -13.06
CA GLN A 142 35.20 -17.34 -14.27
C GLN A 142 33.68 -17.37 -14.03
N GLY A 143 33.17 -18.40 -13.34
CA GLY A 143 31.77 -18.48 -12.94
C GLY A 143 31.35 -17.34 -11.98
N ARG A 144 32.25 -16.88 -11.11
CA ARG A 144 32.02 -15.69 -10.27
C ARG A 144 31.96 -14.41 -11.11
N ARG A 145 32.86 -14.22 -12.07
CA ARG A 145 32.87 -13.05 -12.97
C ARG A 145 31.61 -13.01 -13.84
N ALA A 146 31.17 -14.14 -14.39
CA ALA A 146 29.95 -14.22 -15.20
C ALA A 146 28.70 -13.86 -14.37
N ARG A 147 28.60 -14.37 -13.13
CA ARG A 147 27.52 -13.99 -12.20
C ARG A 147 27.55 -12.51 -11.88
N LEU A 148 28.70 -11.95 -11.53
CA LEU A 148 28.84 -10.51 -11.25
C LEU A 148 28.45 -9.64 -12.46
N ALA A 149 28.85 -10.03 -13.67
CA ALA A 149 28.46 -9.33 -14.89
C ALA A 149 26.93 -9.38 -15.10
N ALA A 150 26.31 -10.56 -14.98
CA ALA A 150 24.85 -10.69 -15.08
C ALA A 150 24.13 -9.86 -14.00
N THR A 151 24.59 -9.88 -12.75
CA THR A 151 24.03 -9.06 -11.66
C THR A 151 24.20 -7.57 -11.94
N SER A 152 25.33 -7.13 -12.49
CA SER A 152 25.54 -5.72 -12.85
C SER A 152 24.59 -5.23 -13.94
N ILE A 153 24.31 -6.06 -14.95
CA ILE A 153 23.33 -5.75 -16.01
C ILE A 153 21.92 -5.63 -15.42
N VAL A 154 21.51 -6.60 -14.59
CA VAL A 154 20.21 -6.56 -13.91
C VAL A 154 20.10 -5.34 -12.99
N ASN A 155 21.14 -5.02 -12.23
CA ASN A 155 21.17 -3.82 -11.37
C ASN A 155 21.09 -2.53 -12.20
N GLY A 156 21.75 -2.47 -13.36
CA GLY A 156 21.63 -1.35 -14.29
C GLY A 156 20.20 -1.16 -14.81
N HIS A 157 19.52 -2.24 -15.17
CA HIS A 157 18.11 -2.19 -15.54
C HIS A 157 17.21 -1.77 -14.37
N LEU A 158 17.48 -2.28 -13.16
CA LEU A 158 16.72 -1.93 -11.96
C LEU A 158 16.83 -0.44 -11.66
N ALA A 159 18.04 0.13 -11.72
CA ALA A 159 18.29 1.55 -11.52
C ALA A 159 17.58 2.42 -12.57
N ALA A 160 17.63 2.04 -13.85
CA ALA A 160 16.94 2.77 -14.91
C ALA A 160 15.40 2.76 -14.73
N ILE A 161 14.84 1.64 -14.26
CA ILE A 161 13.41 1.57 -13.93
C ILE A 161 13.09 2.45 -12.72
N ASP A 162 13.90 2.40 -11.67
CA ASP A 162 13.72 3.22 -10.46
C ASP A 162 13.77 4.72 -10.78
N ASP A 163 14.74 5.16 -11.59
CA ASP A 163 14.83 6.52 -12.10
C ASP A 163 13.55 6.91 -12.89
N SER A 164 13.06 6.03 -13.75
CA SER A 164 11.83 6.30 -14.52
C SER A 164 10.57 6.41 -13.63
N LEU A 165 10.51 5.60 -12.57
CA LEU A 165 9.40 5.62 -11.61
C LEU A 165 9.47 6.84 -10.70
N SER A 166 10.66 7.25 -10.26
CA SER A 166 10.86 8.44 -9.44
C SER A 166 10.45 9.72 -10.19
N VAL A 167 10.81 9.83 -11.48
CA VAL A 167 10.37 10.95 -12.34
C VAL A 167 8.85 10.98 -12.48
N ARG A 168 8.19 9.84 -12.72
CA ARG A 168 6.73 9.78 -12.79
C ARG A 168 6.05 10.12 -11.47
N ASN A 169 6.62 9.67 -10.35
CA ASN A 169 6.10 10.01 -9.03
C ASN A 169 6.19 11.51 -8.75
N LEU A 170 7.30 12.16 -9.11
CA LEU A 170 7.43 13.63 -9.01
C LEU A 170 6.37 14.36 -9.85
N GLN A 171 6.14 13.92 -11.10
CA GLN A 171 5.11 14.50 -11.96
C GLN A 171 3.71 14.32 -11.38
N MET A 172 3.39 13.13 -10.86
CA MET A 172 2.10 12.85 -10.23
C MET A 172 1.90 13.73 -8.98
N ASN A 173 2.92 13.83 -8.13
CA ASN A 173 2.87 14.66 -6.92
C ASN A 173 2.64 16.13 -7.27
N ALA A 174 3.30 16.66 -8.32
CA ALA A 174 3.08 18.02 -8.79
C ALA A 174 1.63 18.26 -9.29
N VAL A 175 1.03 17.27 -9.96
CA VAL A 175 -0.38 17.35 -10.39
C VAL A 175 -1.32 17.32 -9.17
N LEU A 176 -1.09 16.43 -8.22
CA LEU A 176 -1.88 16.33 -6.99
C LEU A 176 -1.78 17.60 -6.15
N GLU A 177 -0.59 18.22 -6.06
CA GLU A 177 -0.38 19.49 -5.35
C GLU A 177 -1.16 20.63 -6.01
N ARG A 178 -1.17 20.71 -7.35
CA ARG A 178 -2.01 21.68 -8.07
C ARG A 178 -3.50 21.45 -7.87
N ILE A 179 -3.94 20.19 -7.84
CA ILE A 179 -5.34 19.86 -7.55
C ILE A 179 -5.68 20.28 -6.11
N ALA A 180 -4.79 20.01 -5.16
CA ALA A 180 -4.98 20.40 -3.76
C ALA A 180 -5.02 21.92 -3.59
N SER A 181 -4.13 22.68 -4.25
CA SER A 181 -4.11 24.13 -4.16
C SER A 181 -5.37 24.75 -4.77
N THR A 182 -5.78 24.28 -5.96
CA THR A 182 -7.01 24.76 -6.62
C THR A 182 -8.27 24.39 -5.84
N ALA A 183 -8.32 23.20 -5.23
CA ALA A 183 -9.40 22.80 -4.35
C ALA A 183 -9.42 23.64 -3.06
N HIS A 184 -8.26 24.01 -2.51
CA HIS A 184 -8.16 24.87 -1.33
C HIS A 184 -8.57 26.31 -1.65
N GLU A 185 -8.15 26.86 -2.78
CA GLU A 185 -8.62 28.16 -3.28
C GLU A 185 -10.14 28.15 -3.47
N LEU A 186 -10.67 27.11 -4.12
CA LEU A 186 -12.12 26.93 -4.27
C LEU A 186 -12.82 26.87 -2.90
N ALA A 187 -12.29 26.10 -1.96
CA ALA A 187 -12.85 26.00 -0.62
C ALA A 187 -12.78 27.33 0.15
N HIS A 188 -11.70 28.10 -0.02
CA HIS A 188 -11.54 29.42 0.56
C HIS A 188 -12.57 30.41 -0.01
N TYR A 189 -12.79 30.41 -1.33
CA TYR A 189 -13.88 31.17 -1.95
C TYR A 189 -15.28 30.74 -1.46
N HIS A 190 -15.40 29.57 -0.82
CA HIS A 190 -16.65 29.01 -0.34
C HIS A 190 -16.79 28.97 1.20
N SER A 191 -15.78 29.37 1.99
CA SER A 191 -15.85 29.32 3.46
C SER A 191 -16.68 30.45 4.07
N GLY A 192 -16.90 31.54 3.32
CA GLY A 192 -17.74 32.66 3.74
C GLY A 192 -17.13 33.58 4.80
N ASP A 193 -15.82 33.43 5.10
CA ASP A 193 -15.12 34.20 6.14
C ASP A 193 -14.70 35.61 5.72
N GLU A 194 -14.66 35.90 4.41
CA GLU A 194 -14.44 37.24 3.83
C GLU A 194 -15.61 37.55 2.91
N ASP A 195 -16.28 38.70 3.13
CA ASP A 195 -17.45 39.25 2.41
C ASP A 195 -18.02 38.38 1.28
N GLY A 196 -18.79 37.37 1.71
CA GLY A 196 -19.75 36.55 0.98
C GLY A 196 -19.77 36.63 -0.55
N ILE A 197 -18.84 35.95 -1.22
CA ILE A 197 -19.11 35.47 -2.58
C ILE A 197 -19.96 34.20 -2.46
N TYR A 198 -21.25 34.43 -2.20
CA TYR A 198 -22.25 33.40 -2.43
C TYR A 198 -22.23 33.03 -3.89
N LEU A 199 -22.51 31.76 -4.15
CA LEU A 199 -22.71 31.13 -5.45
C LEU A 199 -23.18 32.10 -6.56
N ALA A 200 -24.15 33.00 -6.30
CA ALA A 200 -24.47 34.06 -7.25
C ALA A 200 -23.29 35.02 -7.46
N TYR A 201 -22.64 34.95 -8.63
CA TYR A 201 -21.52 35.83 -9.03
C TYR A 201 -21.87 37.33 -9.06
N SER A 202 -23.11 37.70 -8.74
CA SER A 202 -23.66 39.05 -8.92
C SER A 202 -24.45 39.50 -7.70
N ASP A 203 -24.08 40.66 -7.16
CA ASP A 203 -24.90 41.38 -6.20
C ASP A 203 -26.15 41.95 -6.91
N PHE A 204 -27.32 41.38 -6.63
CA PHE A 204 -28.59 41.85 -7.18
C PHE A 204 -29.18 43.04 -6.43
N ASN A 205 -28.54 43.56 -5.37
CA ASN A 205 -29.06 44.71 -4.63
C ASN A 205 -29.24 45.93 -5.53
N GLN A 206 -28.30 46.19 -6.45
CA GLN A 206 -28.42 47.30 -7.40
C GLN A 206 -29.63 47.13 -8.33
N PHE A 207 -29.90 45.90 -8.78
CA PHE A 207 -31.05 45.58 -9.61
C PHE A 207 -32.37 45.75 -8.84
N LEU A 208 -32.44 45.24 -7.59
CA LEU A 208 -33.62 45.38 -6.73
C LEU A 208 -33.91 46.85 -6.39
N LEU A 209 -32.87 47.65 -6.13
CA LEU A 209 -32.98 49.09 -5.90
C LEU A 209 -33.50 49.81 -7.16
N GLY A 210 -32.97 49.46 -8.34
CA GLY A 210 -33.44 49.98 -9.63
C GLY A 210 -34.90 49.64 -9.91
N ASP A 211 -35.30 48.39 -9.75
CA ASP A 211 -36.68 47.94 -9.96
C ASP A 211 -37.65 48.60 -8.97
N SER A 212 -37.27 48.72 -7.69
CA SER A 212 -38.10 49.40 -6.69
C SER A 212 -38.30 50.89 -7.00
N SER A 213 -37.28 51.54 -7.56
CA SER A 213 -37.35 52.95 -7.96
C SER A 213 -38.21 53.13 -9.20
N CYS A 214 -38.05 52.27 -10.21
CA CYS A 214 -38.88 52.24 -11.40
C CYS A 214 -40.37 52.02 -11.07
N LEU A 215 -40.68 51.11 -10.14
CA LEU A 215 -42.04 50.84 -9.69
C LEU A 215 -42.66 52.06 -8.97
N LYS A 216 -41.87 52.77 -8.15
CA LYS A 216 -42.30 54.04 -7.51
C LYS A 216 -42.61 55.12 -8.54
N GLU A 217 -41.75 55.33 -9.53
CA GLU A 217 -41.97 56.30 -10.60
C GLU A 217 -43.19 55.94 -11.46
N LEU A 218 -43.37 54.66 -11.78
CA LEU A 218 -44.49 54.16 -12.55
C LEU A 218 -45.82 54.33 -11.80
N ASN A 219 -45.84 54.11 -10.49
CA ASN A 219 -47.01 54.39 -9.64
C ASN A 219 -47.31 55.90 -9.56
N GLN A 220 -46.29 56.75 -9.46
CA GLN A 220 -46.49 58.21 -9.49
C GLN A 220 -47.01 58.68 -10.85
N TRP A 221 -46.51 58.09 -11.95
CA TRP A 221 -46.99 58.38 -13.30
C TRP A 221 -48.45 57.93 -13.47
N PHE A 222 -48.81 56.73 -12.97
CA PHE A 222 -50.17 56.23 -12.97
C PHE A 222 -51.12 57.19 -12.25
N ALA A 223 -50.76 57.60 -11.03
CA ALA A 223 -51.55 58.54 -10.25
C ALA A 223 -51.71 59.90 -10.95
N LYS A 224 -50.67 60.40 -11.63
CA LYS A 224 -50.74 61.67 -12.37
C LYS A 224 -51.59 61.59 -13.64
N GLN A 225 -51.57 60.45 -14.34
CA GLN A 225 -52.08 60.36 -15.72
C GLN A 225 -53.37 59.55 -15.87
N LEU A 226 -53.80 58.79 -14.86
CA LEU A 226 -54.95 57.88 -14.95
C LEU A 226 -55.97 58.05 -13.81
N ASP A 227 -55.59 58.53 -12.62
CA ASP A 227 -56.53 58.80 -11.52
C ASP A 227 -57.46 59.99 -11.82
N THR A 228 -57.00 60.92 -12.65
CA THR A 228 -57.88 61.90 -13.27
C THR A 228 -58.55 61.23 -14.46
N GLY A 229 -59.83 60.87 -14.32
CA GLY A 229 -60.56 60.13 -15.36
C GLY A 229 -60.51 60.79 -16.76
N PRO A 230 -60.97 60.09 -17.81
CA PRO A 230 -60.79 60.46 -19.22
C PRO A 230 -61.22 61.90 -19.58
N PHE A 231 -62.16 62.45 -18.80
CA PHE A 231 -62.78 63.75 -19.03
C PHE A 231 -61.92 64.95 -18.60
N ARG A 232 -61.01 64.81 -17.63
CA ARG A 232 -60.23 65.94 -17.09
C ARG A 232 -58.93 66.18 -17.86
N LEU A 233 -58.26 65.10 -18.27
CA LEU A 233 -56.94 65.15 -18.92
C LEU A 233 -56.96 65.80 -20.31
N VAL A 234 -58.02 65.56 -21.08
CA VAL A 234 -58.15 66.14 -22.43
C VAL A 234 -58.69 67.58 -22.38
N ALA A 235 -59.34 67.98 -21.28
CA ALA A 235 -59.77 69.36 -21.09
C ALA A 235 -58.58 70.31 -20.91
N GLU A 236 -57.47 69.84 -20.35
CA GLU A 236 -56.27 70.67 -20.13
C GLU A 236 -55.43 70.85 -21.40
N GLU A 237 -55.25 69.80 -22.21
CA GLU A 237 -54.52 69.90 -23.49
C GLU A 237 -55.40 70.42 -24.64
N GLY A 238 -56.71 70.16 -24.62
CA GLY A 238 -57.68 70.69 -25.59
C GLY A 238 -57.78 72.23 -25.55
N LYS A 239 -57.55 72.85 -24.39
CA LYS A 239 -57.42 74.31 -24.23
C LYS A 239 -56.29 74.91 -25.09
N SER A 240 -55.23 74.14 -25.34
CA SER A 240 -54.06 74.62 -26.10
C SER A 240 -54.26 74.54 -27.63
N LYS A 241 -55.13 73.65 -28.11
CA LYS A 241 -55.40 73.46 -29.55
C LYS A 241 -56.71 74.07 -30.03
N CYS A 242 -57.65 74.37 -29.14
CA CYS A 242 -58.96 74.94 -29.47
C CYS A 242 -59.26 76.14 -28.56
N SER A 243 -58.73 77.32 -28.92
CA SER A 243 -58.98 78.58 -28.21
C SER A 243 -60.36 79.19 -28.43
N TRP A 244 -61.21 78.56 -29.25
CA TRP A 244 -62.47 79.15 -29.73
C TRP A 244 -63.68 78.89 -28.82
N VAL A 245 -63.56 78.01 -27.84
CA VAL A 245 -64.64 77.75 -26.86
C VAL A 245 -64.04 77.51 -25.48
N ASN A 246 -64.22 78.47 -24.57
CA ASN A 246 -63.97 78.26 -23.14
C ASN A 246 -64.99 77.23 -22.62
N LEU A 247 -64.59 75.96 -22.56
CA LEU A 247 -65.38 74.85 -22.05
C LEU A 247 -65.47 74.81 -20.50
N ASP A 248 -65.12 75.90 -19.81
CA ASP A 248 -65.02 75.93 -18.35
C ASP A 248 -66.40 76.00 -17.64
N ASP A 249 -67.49 76.32 -18.36
CA ASP A 249 -68.83 76.41 -17.75
C ASP A 249 -69.60 75.07 -17.65
N ILE A 250 -69.07 73.97 -18.19
CA ILE A 250 -69.78 72.67 -18.18
C ILE A 250 -69.20 71.68 -17.15
N SER A 251 -68.02 71.95 -16.58
CA SER A 251 -67.33 70.97 -15.73
C SER A 251 -67.72 70.95 -14.24
N ASN A 252 -68.56 71.87 -13.75
CA ASN A 252 -68.91 71.96 -12.31
C ASN A 252 -70.31 71.48 -11.91
N THR A 253 -71.09 70.86 -12.80
CA THR A 253 -72.49 70.44 -12.51
C THR A 253 -72.78 68.96 -12.70
N TYR A 254 -71.78 68.08 -12.58
CA TYR A 254 -71.98 66.63 -12.78
C TYR A 254 -72.68 65.88 -11.63
N VAL A 255 -73.22 66.55 -10.60
CA VAL A 255 -73.86 65.86 -9.45
C VAL A 255 -75.27 66.36 -9.09
N ARG A 256 -75.94 67.24 -9.86
CA ARG A 256 -77.32 67.58 -9.46
C ARG A 256 -78.42 67.80 -10.50
N ASP A 257 -78.18 68.02 -11.79
CA ASP A 257 -79.31 68.26 -12.71
C ASP A 257 -79.02 67.82 -14.15
N LEU A 258 -79.00 66.51 -14.43
CA LEU A 258 -78.88 65.99 -15.81
C LEU A 258 -79.99 66.55 -16.71
N GLU A 259 -81.23 66.58 -16.22
CA GLU A 259 -82.41 67.02 -16.98
C GLU A 259 -82.34 68.49 -17.39
N LYS A 260 -81.85 69.39 -16.51
CA LYS A 260 -81.70 70.82 -16.85
C LYS A 260 -80.61 71.04 -17.89
N SER A 261 -79.52 70.27 -17.83
CA SER A 261 -78.44 70.35 -18.83
C SER A 261 -78.87 69.82 -20.21
N HIS A 262 -79.68 68.76 -20.25
CA HIS A 262 -80.28 68.26 -21.48
C HIS A 262 -81.26 69.26 -22.09
N HIS A 263 -82.13 69.85 -21.27
CA HIS A 263 -83.03 70.89 -21.73
C HIS A 263 -82.28 72.12 -22.25
N GLN A 264 -81.20 72.56 -21.60
CA GLN A 264 -80.37 73.66 -22.09
C GLN A 264 -79.71 73.34 -23.43
N ARG A 265 -79.18 72.12 -23.62
CA ARG A 265 -78.58 71.70 -24.91
C ARG A 265 -79.62 71.61 -26.02
N VAL A 266 -80.81 71.09 -25.72
CA VAL A 266 -81.92 71.03 -26.69
C VAL A 266 -82.39 72.44 -27.06
N SER A 267 -82.49 73.35 -26.09
CA SER A 267 -82.82 74.76 -26.34
C SER A 267 -81.75 75.48 -27.17
N GLU A 268 -80.46 75.22 -26.91
CA GLU A 268 -79.37 75.78 -27.72
C GLU A 268 -79.34 75.21 -29.13
N LEU A 269 -79.61 73.91 -29.32
CA LEU A 269 -79.76 73.32 -30.66
C LEU A 269 -80.95 73.93 -31.42
N GLN A 270 -82.09 74.13 -30.74
CA GLN A 270 -83.23 74.83 -31.32
C GLN A 270 -82.89 76.29 -31.68
N ARG A 271 -82.11 76.98 -30.82
CA ARG A 271 -81.61 78.32 -31.11
C ARG A 271 -80.71 78.32 -32.35
N LEU A 272 -79.73 77.42 -32.43
CA LEU A 272 -78.84 77.30 -33.58
C LEU A 272 -79.61 76.96 -34.86
N ARG A 273 -80.57 76.06 -34.80
CA ARG A 273 -81.43 75.68 -35.93
C ARG A 273 -82.28 76.84 -36.45
N SER A 274 -82.82 77.67 -35.56
CA SER A 274 -83.57 78.87 -35.96
C SER A 274 -82.68 79.96 -36.55
N ILE A 275 -81.49 80.16 -36.00
CA ILE A 275 -80.51 81.12 -36.53
C ILE A 275 -80.02 80.66 -37.91
N PHE A 276 -79.69 79.38 -38.06
CA PHE A 276 -79.16 78.82 -39.31
C PHE A 276 -80.15 78.96 -40.46
N GLY A 277 -81.43 78.64 -40.25
CA GLY A 277 -82.45 78.80 -41.29
C GLY A 277 -82.58 80.26 -41.75
N ILE A 278 -82.46 81.22 -40.84
CA ILE A 278 -82.52 82.66 -41.16
C ILE A 278 -81.23 83.11 -41.85
N SER A 279 -80.06 82.68 -41.38
CA SER A 279 -78.78 83.08 -41.98
C SER A 279 -78.58 82.50 -43.37
N GLU A 280 -78.96 81.24 -43.59
CA GLU A 280 -78.92 80.62 -44.93
C GLU A 280 -79.88 81.31 -45.89
N ARG A 281 -81.11 81.63 -45.44
CA ARG A 281 -82.05 82.40 -46.23
C ARG A 281 -81.49 83.79 -46.61
N GLN A 282 -80.93 84.52 -45.63
CA GLN A 282 -80.32 85.82 -45.88
C GLN A 282 -79.12 85.73 -46.84
N TRP A 283 -78.33 84.65 -46.73
CA TRP A 283 -77.22 84.39 -47.63
C TRP A 283 -77.71 84.10 -49.06
N VAL A 284 -78.73 83.26 -49.23
CA VAL A 284 -79.35 82.98 -50.54
C VAL A 284 -79.99 84.25 -51.12
N GLU A 285 -80.75 85.02 -50.34
CA GLU A 285 -81.36 86.29 -50.78
C GLU A 285 -80.29 87.30 -51.22
N ALA A 286 -79.19 87.43 -50.46
CA ALA A 286 -78.07 88.28 -50.84
C ALA A 286 -77.39 87.80 -52.14
N GLN A 287 -77.26 86.49 -52.33
CA GLN A 287 -76.69 85.90 -53.53
C GLN A 287 -77.61 86.11 -54.76
N VAL A 288 -78.92 85.98 -54.58
CA VAL A 288 -79.93 86.22 -55.61
C VAL A 288 -79.94 87.70 -56.00
N GLU A 289 -79.98 88.63 -55.04
CA GLU A 289 -79.94 90.06 -55.33
C GLU A 289 -78.64 90.47 -56.02
N ASN A 290 -77.49 89.92 -55.61
CA ASN A 290 -76.22 90.12 -56.32
C ASN A 290 -76.31 89.64 -57.78
N SER A 291 -76.85 88.44 -58.04
CA SER A 291 -77.02 87.92 -59.39
C SER A 291 -77.98 88.77 -60.24
N LYS A 292 -79.05 89.29 -59.63
CA LYS A 292 -80.01 90.20 -60.26
C LYS A 292 -79.36 91.53 -60.64
N GLN A 293 -78.60 92.14 -59.73
CA GLN A 293 -77.85 93.36 -60.02
C GLN A 293 -76.81 93.14 -61.13
N GLN A 294 -76.13 91.99 -61.16
CA GLN A 294 -75.22 91.63 -62.24
C GLN A 294 -75.93 91.49 -63.59
N ALA A 295 -77.13 90.90 -63.63
CA ALA A 295 -77.93 90.79 -64.85
C ALA A 295 -78.47 92.16 -65.33
N ILE A 296 -78.87 93.04 -64.42
CA ILE A 296 -79.26 94.42 -64.75
C ILE A 296 -78.07 95.17 -65.34
N LEU A 297 -76.89 95.06 -64.74
CA LEU A 297 -75.68 95.69 -65.27
C LEU A 297 -75.30 95.13 -66.65
N SER A 298 -75.44 93.82 -66.87
CA SER A 298 -75.13 93.21 -68.18
C SER A 298 -76.12 93.64 -69.27
N THR A 299 -77.40 93.74 -68.94
CA THR A 299 -78.46 94.22 -69.85
C THR A 299 -78.36 95.72 -70.13
N LEU A 300 -78.03 96.54 -69.13
CA LEU A 300 -77.76 97.97 -69.35
C LEU A 300 -76.51 98.16 -70.23
N LYS A 301 -75.45 97.36 -70.04
CA LYS A 301 -74.28 97.37 -70.93
C LYS A 301 -74.65 96.99 -72.37
N SER A 302 -75.51 95.99 -72.55
CA SER A 302 -75.98 95.61 -73.90
C SER A 302 -76.92 96.65 -74.51
N GLN A 303 -77.74 97.35 -73.71
CA GLN A 303 -78.60 98.43 -74.16
C GLN A 303 -77.81 99.68 -74.58
N VAL A 304 -76.83 100.11 -73.77
CA VAL A 304 -75.94 101.23 -74.12
C VAL A 304 -75.20 100.95 -75.43
N SER A 305 -74.70 99.72 -75.62
CA SER A 305 -74.07 99.32 -76.89
C SER A 305 -75.06 99.18 -78.05
N SER A 306 -76.35 98.94 -77.79
CA SER A 306 -77.39 98.92 -78.83
C SER A 306 -77.94 100.30 -79.21
N ASP A 307 -77.98 101.24 -78.27
CA ASP A 307 -78.42 102.62 -78.52
C ASP A 307 -77.39 103.40 -79.37
N GLU A 308 -76.11 103.02 -79.30
CA GLU A 308 -75.07 103.44 -80.25
C GLU A 308 -75.37 103.00 -81.70
N ALA A 309 -76.23 102.00 -81.91
CA ALA A 309 -76.53 101.42 -83.22
C ALA A 309 -77.83 101.93 -83.90
N HIS A 310 -78.54 102.91 -83.31
CA HIS A 310 -79.75 103.58 -83.85
C HIS A 310 -80.64 102.72 -84.77
N ILE A 311 -81.32 101.71 -84.21
CA ILE A 311 -82.30 100.91 -84.95
C ILE A 311 -83.71 101.45 -84.67
N HIS A 312 -84.28 102.18 -85.64
CA HIS A 312 -85.68 102.59 -85.60
C HIS A 312 -86.60 101.38 -85.89
N LEU A 313 -87.37 100.94 -84.89
CA LEU A 313 -88.40 99.91 -85.01
C LEU A 313 -89.80 100.53 -85.10
N ASP A 314 -90.65 99.94 -85.94
CA ASP A 314 -92.03 100.36 -86.18
C ASP A 314 -92.89 100.28 -84.90
N LEU A 315 -93.67 101.33 -84.62
CA LEU A 315 -94.39 101.54 -83.36
C LEU A 315 -95.38 100.41 -83.03
N HIS A 316 -95.99 99.79 -84.05
CA HIS A 316 -96.89 98.65 -83.88
C HIS A 316 -96.16 97.35 -83.48
N SER A 317 -94.97 97.10 -84.02
CA SER A 317 -94.15 95.95 -83.65
C SER A 317 -93.62 96.07 -82.22
N LEU A 318 -93.28 97.30 -81.82
CA LEU A 318 -92.88 97.63 -80.44
C LEU A 318 -94.02 97.37 -79.45
N ARG A 319 -95.26 97.74 -79.81
CA ARG A 319 -96.42 97.57 -78.94
C ARG A 319 -96.80 96.10 -78.73
N ARG A 320 -96.69 95.25 -79.76
CA ARG A 320 -96.93 93.80 -79.66
C ARG A 320 -95.85 93.12 -78.82
N LYS A 321 -94.57 93.42 -79.06
CA LYS A 321 -93.45 92.94 -78.23
C LYS A 321 -93.58 93.42 -76.79
N HIS A 322 -94.02 94.66 -76.56
CA HIS A 322 -94.25 95.17 -75.21
C HIS A 322 -95.35 94.39 -74.48
N SER A 323 -96.46 94.02 -75.14
CA SER A 323 -97.49 93.18 -74.51
C SER A 323 -97.02 91.75 -74.24
N GLU A 324 -96.23 91.14 -75.14
CA GLU A 324 -95.65 89.80 -74.95
C GLU A 324 -94.64 89.80 -73.79
N LEU A 325 -93.69 90.74 -73.79
CA LEU A 325 -92.73 90.93 -72.70
C LEU A 325 -93.42 91.24 -71.37
N LYS A 326 -94.52 91.99 -71.38
CA LYS A 326 -95.30 92.24 -70.15
C LYS A 326 -95.95 90.97 -69.61
N GLY A 327 -96.43 90.09 -70.49
CA GLY A 327 -96.94 88.77 -70.11
C GLY A 327 -95.85 87.87 -69.54
N GLU A 328 -94.71 87.78 -70.23
CA GLU A 328 -93.53 87.02 -69.77
C GLU A 328 -92.99 87.55 -68.45
N LEU A 329 -92.88 88.87 -68.28
CA LEU A 329 -92.50 89.50 -67.01
C LEU A 329 -93.46 89.09 -65.88
N SER A 330 -94.77 89.12 -66.12
CA SER A 330 -95.74 88.71 -65.09
C SER A 330 -95.62 87.24 -64.70
N ASN A 331 -95.34 86.35 -65.66
CA ASN A 331 -95.11 84.93 -65.38
C ASN A 331 -93.80 84.71 -64.61
N LEU A 332 -92.74 85.44 -64.95
CA LEU A 332 -91.46 85.39 -64.25
C LEU A 332 -91.57 85.93 -62.83
N TYR A 333 -92.26 87.07 -62.62
CA TYR A 333 -92.52 87.59 -61.28
C TYR A 333 -93.30 86.59 -60.41
N ASN A 334 -94.32 85.95 -60.98
CA ASN A 334 -95.08 84.91 -60.26
C ASN A 334 -94.24 83.68 -59.93
N HIS A 335 -93.22 83.35 -60.75
CA HIS A 335 -92.31 82.24 -60.46
C HIS A 335 -91.24 82.63 -59.43
N GLU A 336 -90.70 83.84 -59.52
CA GLU A 336 -89.78 84.42 -58.53
C GLU A 336 -90.44 84.49 -57.16
N GLU A 337 -91.69 84.96 -57.09
CA GLU A 337 -92.45 85.04 -55.85
C GLU A 337 -92.63 83.65 -55.23
N LYS A 338 -93.03 82.63 -56.01
CA LYS A 338 -93.13 81.24 -55.55
C LYS A 338 -91.80 80.67 -55.05
N LEU A 339 -90.70 80.98 -55.72
CA LEU A 339 -89.38 80.50 -55.31
C LEU A 339 -88.96 81.10 -53.96
N ILE A 340 -89.17 82.40 -53.78
CA ILE A 340 -88.83 83.15 -52.56
C ILE A 340 -89.76 82.79 -51.40
N SER A 341 -91.06 82.59 -51.67
CA SER A 341 -92.06 82.38 -50.62
C SER A 341 -92.15 80.93 -50.15
N GLU A 342 -91.97 79.95 -51.04
CA GLU A 342 -92.22 78.53 -50.75
C GLU A 342 -90.92 77.71 -50.81
N THR A 343 -90.24 77.67 -51.96
CA THR A 343 -89.18 76.66 -52.17
C THR A 343 -87.89 76.90 -51.38
N ILE A 344 -87.42 78.16 -51.29
CA ILE A 344 -86.18 78.50 -50.56
C ILE A 344 -86.38 78.30 -49.05
N PRO A 345 -87.47 78.80 -48.43
CA PRO A 345 -87.75 78.53 -47.03
C PRO A 345 -87.83 77.04 -46.69
N ASP A 346 -88.49 76.24 -47.54
CA ASP A 346 -88.63 74.78 -47.31
C ASP A 346 -87.27 74.06 -47.36
N LEU A 347 -86.42 74.36 -48.34
CA LEU A 347 -85.08 73.78 -48.45
C LEU A 347 -84.13 74.24 -47.32
N CYS A 348 -84.16 75.53 -46.96
CA CYS A 348 -83.40 76.01 -45.79
C CYS A 348 -83.87 75.32 -44.51
N TRP A 349 -85.16 74.96 -44.43
CA TRP A 349 -85.70 74.24 -43.28
C TRP A 349 -85.25 72.78 -43.23
N GLU A 350 -85.20 72.09 -44.36
CA GLU A 350 -84.63 70.74 -44.47
C GLU A 350 -83.14 70.73 -44.15
N LEU A 351 -82.38 71.72 -44.62
CA LEU A 351 -80.95 71.87 -44.28
C LEU A 351 -80.74 72.16 -42.79
N ALA A 352 -81.58 72.99 -42.19
CA ALA A 352 -81.54 73.27 -40.75
C ALA A 352 -81.86 72.03 -39.90
N GLN A 353 -82.68 71.09 -40.42
CA GLN A 353 -82.93 69.80 -39.78
C GLN A 353 -81.70 68.89 -39.79
N LEU A 354 -80.92 68.92 -40.87
CA LEU A 354 -79.72 68.09 -41.02
C LEU A 354 -78.53 68.61 -40.18
N GLN A 355 -78.52 69.87 -39.78
CA GLN A 355 -77.43 70.48 -38.99
C GLN A 355 -77.20 69.76 -37.64
N ASP A 356 -78.27 69.28 -36.99
CA ASP A 356 -78.19 68.56 -35.71
C ASP A 356 -77.28 67.31 -35.84
N THR A 357 -77.28 66.65 -37.00
CA THR A 357 -76.47 65.45 -37.25
C THR A 357 -74.98 65.76 -37.30
N TYR A 358 -74.58 66.89 -37.89
CA TYR A 358 -73.18 67.34 -37.94
C TYR A 358 -72.65 67.78 -36.58
N ILE A 359 -73.49 68.45 -35.78
CA ILE A 359 -73.13 68.85 -34.41
C ILE A 359 -72.95 67.62 -33.53
N LEU A 360 -73.86 66.65 -33.62
CA LEU A 360 -73.75 65.39 -32.88
C LEU A 360 -72.54 64.58 -33.32
N GLN A 361 -72.27 64.49 -34.62
CA GLN A 361 -71.07 63.81 -35.14
C GLN A 361 -69.80 64.42 -34.54
N GLY A 362 -69.68 65.75 -34.51
CA GLY A 362 -68.53 66.42 -33.88
C GLY A 362 -68.38 66.12 -32.39
N ASP A 363 -69.46 66.02 -31.62
CA ASP A 363 -69.40 65.64 -30.19
C ASP A 363 -69.00 64.17 -30.00
N TYR A 364 -69.48 63.26 -30.85
CA TYR A 364 -69.08 61.85 -30.82
C TYR A 364 -67.62 61.66 -31.23
N ASP A 365 -67.15 62.33 -32.28
CA ASP A 365 -65.75 62.30 -32.70
C ASP A 365 -64.83 62.79 -31.58
N LEU A 366 -65.23 63.86 -30.87
CA LEU A 366 -64.50 64.38 -29.73
C LEU A 366 -64.49 63.40 -28.55
N LYS A 367 -65.60 62.69 -28.28
CA LYS A 367 -65.66 61.61 -27.28
C LYS A 367 -64.77 60.42 -27.66
N VAL A 368 -64.75 60.01 -28.92
CA VAL A 368 -63.88 58.93 -29.42
C VAL A 368 -62.42 59.31 -29.25
N MET A 369 -62.03 60.52 -29.68
CA MET A 369 -60.66 61.02 -29.51
C MET A 369 -60.22 61.03 -28.04
N ARG A 370 -61.11 61.41 -27.11
CA ARG A 370 -60.82 61.35 -25.66
C ARG A 370 -60.56 59.92 -25.19
N GLN A 371 -61.35 58.96 -25.66
CA GLN A 371 -61.21 57.55 -25.29
C GLN A 371 -59.95 56.93 -25.90
N GLU A 372 -59.67 57.19 -27.17
CA GLU A 372 -58.45 56.70 -27.83
C GLU A 372 -57.19 57.22 -27.14
N TYR A 373 -57.17 58.48 -26.74
CA TYR A 373 -56.08 59.06 -25.97
C TYR A 373 -55.87 58.32 -24.64
N TYR A 374 -56.96 58.05 -23.91
CA TYR A 374 -56.91 57.31 -22.65
C TYR A 374 -56.43 55.86 -22.86
N ILE A 375 -56.93 55.18 -23.90
CA ILE A 375 -56.50 53.82 -24.29
C ILE A 375 -55.01 53.81 -24.64
N ASN A 376 -54.51 54.81 -25.36
CA ASN A 376 -53.09 54.88 -25.73
C ASN A 376 -52.19 55.05 -24.49
N ARG A 377 -52.62 55.84 -23.51
CA ARG A 377 -51.91 55.96 -22.21
C ARG A 377 -51.96 54.65 -21.41
N GLN A 378 -53.10 53.95 -21.39
CA GLN A 378 -53.19 52.62 -20.77
C GLN A 378 -52.28 51.59 -21.47
N LYS A 379 -52.23 51.59 -22.81
CA LYS A 379 -51.32 50.73 -23.57
C LYS A 379 -49.85 51.02 -23.23
N ALA A 380 -49.47 52.29 -23.13
CA ALA A 380 -48.12 52.66 -22.70
C ALA A 380 -47.79 52.13 -21.30
N PHE A 381 -48.73 52.26 -20.35
CA PHE A 381 -48.58 51.72 -19.00
C PHE A 381 -48.43 50.19 -18.99
N ILE A 382 -49.28 49.48 -19.73
CA ILE A 382 -49.21 48.03 -19.88
C ILE A 382 -47.87 47.61 -20.47
N ASN A 383 -47.35 48.32 -21.48
CA ASN A 383 -46.03 48.04 -22.05
C ASN A 383 -44.91 48.19 -21.00
N HIS A 384 -44.97 49.22 -20.14
CA HIS A 384 -44.01 49.37 -19.05
C HIS A 384 -44.09 48.21 -18.03
N LEU A 385 -45.30 47.75 -17.70
CA LEU A 385 -45.49 46.58 -16.82
C LEU A 385 -45.00 45.27 -17.45
N ILE A 386 -45.27 45.06 -18.75
CA ILE A 386 -44.76 43.90 -19.50
C ILE A 386 -43.23 43.90 -19.49
N ASN A 387 -42.60 45.06 -19.70
CA ASN A 387 -41.15 45.19 -19.65
C ASN A 387 -40.59 44.89 -18.26
N LEU A 388 -41.23 45.35 -17.19
CA LEU A 388 -40.83 45.02 -15.81
C LEU A 388 -40.93 43.51 -15.55
N LEU A 389 -42.02 42.88 -15.99
CA LEU A 389 -42.21 41.44 -15.87
C LEU A 389 -41.18 40.64 -16.69
N ALA A 390 -40.87 41.08 -17.90
CA ALA A 390 -39.85 40.45 -18.75
C ALA A 390 -38.46 40.50 -18.11
N ARG A 391 -38.08 41.64 -17.50
CA ARG A 391 -36.81 41.78 -16.75
C ARG A 391 -36.75 40.80 -15.57
N HIS A 392 -37.83 40.71 -14.79
CA HIS A 392 -37.91 39.77 -13.67
C HIS A 392 -37.83 38.31 -14.13
N GLN A 393 -38.53 37.94 -15.20
CA GLN A 393 -38.46 36.60 -15.78
C GLN A 393 -37.06 36.26 -16.29
N PHE A 394 -36.40 37.21 -16.95
CA PHE A 394 -35.02 37.04 -17.40
C PHE A 394 -34.07 36.79 -16.22
N LEU A 395 -34.18 37.58 -15.15
CA LEU A 395 -33.39 37.37 -13.93
C LEU A 395 -33.64 36.00 -13.33
N LYS A 396 -34.90 35.57 -13.24
CA LYS A 396 -35.26 34.24 -12.74
C LYS A 396 -34.61 33.12 -13.56
N ILE A 397 -34.59 33.25 -14.89
CA ILE A 397 -33.93 32.29 -15.78
C ILE A 397 -32.41 32.30 -15.54
N ALA A 398 -31.80 33.46 -15.40
CA ALA A 398 -30.36 33.58 -15.11
C ALA A 398 -29.99 32.86 -13.79
N CYS A 399 -30.73 33.08 -12.71
CA CYS A 399 -30.52 32.38 -11.44
C CYS A 399 -30.72 30.85 -11.55
N GLN A 400 -31.66 30.40 -12.37
CA GLN A 400 -31.88 28.96 -12.61
C GLN A 400 -30.73 28.33 -13.38
N LEU A 401 -30.21 29.02 -14.40
CA LEU A 401 -29.04 28.57 -15.16
C LEU A 401 -27.82 28.49 -14.26
N GLU A 402 -27.58 29.52 -13.47
CA GLU A 402 -26.48 29.58 -12.52
C GLU A 402 -26.54 28.41 -11.51
N LYS A 403 -27.72 28.18 -10.91
CA LYS A 403 -27.96 27.01 -10.05
C LYS A 403 -27.63 25.69 -10.76
N LYS A 404 -28.03 25.54 -12.04
CA LYS A 404 -27.74 24.33 -12.81
C LYS A 404 -26.22 24.17 -13.04
N HIS A 405 -25.51 25.25 -13.35
CA HIS A 405 -24.06 25.22 -13.51
C HIS A 405 -23.35 24.81 -12.22
N MET A 406 -23.80 25.31 -11.08
CA MET A 406 -23.23 24.94 -9.77
C MET A 406 -23.49 23.50 -9.39
N LEU A 407 -24.70 23.00 -9.62
CA LEU A 407 -24.99 21.58 -9.41
C LEU A 407 -24.15 20.71 -10.35
N GLY A 408 -23.91 21.17 -11.58
CA GLY A 408 -22.97 20.54 -12.52
C GLY A 408 -21.55 20.50 -11.97
N ALA A 409 -21.01 21.63 -11.52
CA ALA A 409 -19.68 21.72 -10.91
C ALA A 409 -19.55 20.83 -9.66
N PHE A 410 -20.56 20.85 -8.78
CA PHE A 410 -20.63 19.96 -7.62
C PHE A 410 -20.63 18.48 -8.01
N SER A 411 -21.39 18.10 -9.04
CA SER A 411 -21.39 16.71 -9.53
C SER A 411 -20.02 16.29 -10.07
N LEU A 412 -19.30 17.17 -10.77
CA LEU A 412 -17.94 16.93 -11.24
C LEU A 412 -16.95 16.79 -10.08
N LEU A 413 -17.02 17.68 -9.08
CA LEU A 413 -16.20 17.59 -7.87
C LEU A 413 -16.42 16.27 -7.14
N LYS A 414 -17.67 15.80 -7.05
CA LYS A 414 -17.99 14.51 -6.43
C LYS A 414 -17.42 13.32 -7.21
N VAL A 415 -17.38 13.40 -8.54
CA VAL A 415 -16.74 12.36 -9.37
C VAL A 415 -15.23 12.37 -9.15
N ILE A 416 -14.60 13.53 -9.14
CA ILE A 416 -13.16 13.69 -8.85
C ILE A 416 -12.83 13.10 -7.48
N ASP A 417 -13.63 13.41 -6.45
CA ASP A 417 -13.47 12.87 -5.10
C ASP A 417 -13.54 11.33 -5.08
N SER A 418 -14.54 10.74 -5.74
CA SER A 418 -14.65 9.28 -5.84
C SER A 418 -13.48 8.62 -6.58
N GLU A 419 -12.98 9.27 -7.64
CA GLU A 419 -11.82 8.79 -8.39
C GLU A 419 -10.56 8.87 -7.53
N LEU A 420 -10.34 9.99 -6.84
CA LEU A 420 -9.22 10.15 -5.91
C LEU A 420 -9.26 9.11 -4.78
N GLN A 421 -10.43 8.84 -4.21
CA GLN A 421 -10.59 7.80 -3.19
C GLN A 421 -10.31 6.39 -3.75
N ALA A 422 -10.71 6.13 -5.00
CA ALA A 422 -10.38 4.88 -5.69
C ALA A 422 -8.87 4.76 -5.94
N TYR A 423 -8.20 5.84 -6.36
CA TYR A 423 -6.75 5.86 -6.49
C TYR A 423 -6.04 5.63 -5.15
N LEU A 424 -6.48 6.30 -4.09
CA LEU A 424 -5.93 6.11 -2.74
C LEU A 424 -6.04 4.65 -2.29
N SER A 425 -7.24 4.06 -2.34
CA SER A 425 -7.43 2.65 -1.97
C SER A 425 -6.61 1.67 -2.84
N ALA A 426 -6.48 1.94 -4.14
CA ALA A 426 -5.65 1.15 -5.03
C ALA A 426 -4.15 1.28 -4.68
N THR A 427 -3.69 2.48 -4.32
CA THR A 427 -2.32 2.70 -3.86
C THR A 427 -2.04 2.06 -2.52
N GLU A 428 -2.94 2.17 -1.53
CA GLU A 428 -2.84 1.48 -0.25
C GLU A 428 -2.79 -0.04 -0.44
N GLY A 429 -3.64 -0.59 -1.31
CA GLY A 429 -3.60 -2.01 -1.66
C GLY A 429 -2.29 -2.44 -2.33
N ARG A 430 -1.71 -1.59 -3.19
CA ARG A 430 -0.38 -1.84 -3.79
C ARG A 430 0.72 -1.78 -2.74
N VAL A 431 0.72 -0.77 -1.88
CA VAL A 431 1.70 -0.62 -0.79
C VAL A 431 1.62 -1.82 0.16
N GLY A 432 0.42 -2.25 0.53
CA GLY A 432 0.21 -3.46 1.33
C GLY A 432 0.79 -4.71 0.67
N ARG A 433 0.58 -4.89 -0.65
CA ARG A 433 1.21 -6.00 -1.40
C ARG A 433 2.73 -5.88 -1.45
N CYS A 434 3.29 -4.70 -1.65
CA CYS A 434 4.74 -4.49 -1.65
C CYS A 434 5.34 -4.78 -0.26
N LEU A 435 4.69 -4.35 0.82
CA LEU A 435 5.11 -4.68 2.18
C LEU A 435 5.03 -6.18 2.45
N ALA A 436 3.96 -6.85 2.00
CA ALA A 436 3.84 -8.31 2.10
C ALA A 436 4.92 -9.03 1.29
N LEU A 437 5.27 -8.53 0.10
CA LEU A 437 6.39 -9.07 -0.70
C LEU A 437 7.74 -8.84 -0.03
N ILE A 438 7.96 -7.68 0.60
CA ILE A 438 9.16 -7.39 1.37
C ILE A 438 9.24 -8.34 2.57
N GLN A 439 8.15 -8.52 3.30
CA GLN A 439 8.08 -9.45 4.43
C GLN A 439 8.31 -10.90 3.99
N ALA A 440 7.69 -11.32 2.88
CA ALA A 440 7.95 -12.63 2.29
C ALA A 440 9.39 -12.76 1.77
N ALA A 441 10.02 -11.69 1.27
CA ALA A 441 11.42 -11.70 0.86
C ALA A 441 12.38 -11.80 2.05
N PHE A 442 12.03 -11.20 3.21
CA PHE A 442 12.75 -11.41 4.45
C PHE A 442 12.62 -12.86 4.94
N ASP A 443 11.43 -13.47 4.84
CA ASP A 443 11.23 -14.89 5.17
C ASP A 443 11.98 -15.82 4.19
N VAL A 444 12.07 -15.45 2.91
CA VAL A 444 12.79 -16.21 1.86
C VAL A 444 14.31 -15.99 1.91
N GLN A 445 14.82 -15.02 2.67
CA GLN A 445 16.27 -14.87 2.88
C GLN A 445 16.89 -16.05 3.66
N GLU A 446 16.08 -16.98 4.17
CA GLU A 446 16.53 -18.31 4.61
C GLU A 446 16.93 -19.27 3.47
N GLN A 447 16.71 -18.92 2.20
CA GLN A 447 17.02 -19.77 1.05
C GLN A 447 18.45 -19.62 0.54
N GLY A 448 19.38 -20.12 1.36
CA GLY A 448 20.59 -20.75 0.85
C GLY A 448 20.34 -22.25 0.78
N GLY A 449 19.63 -22.72 -0.24
CA GLY A 449 19.54 -24.15 -0.53
C GLY A 449 20.95 -24.68 -0.81
N VAL A 450 21.39 -25.68 -0.06
CA VAL A 450 22.67 -26.35 -0.31
C VAL A 450 22.60 -26.98 -1.71
N HIS A 451 23.46 -26.54 -2.62
CA HIS A 451 23.51 -27.09 -3.97
C HIS A 451 23.77 -28.59 -3.93
N ASP A 452 23.16 -29.36 -4.84
CA ASP A 452 23.32 -30.83 -4.91
C ASP A 452 24.78 -31.28 -5.11
N SER A 453 25.65 -30.40 -5.59
CA SER A 453 27.08 -30.65 -5.74
C SER A 453 27.86 -30.61 -4.41
N ASP A 454 27.35 -29.96 -3.36
CA ASP A 454 28.05 -29.79 -2.08
C ASP A 454 27.91 -31.03 -1.20
N HIS A 455 28.69 -32.07 -1.53
CA HIS A 455 28.71 -33.34 -0.83
C HIS A 455 29.03 -33.18 0.68
N PHE A 456 29.80 -32.15 1.03
CA PHE A 456 30.17 -31.85 2.42
C PHE A 456 28.97 -31.44 3.28
N LEU A 457 28.16 -30.49 2.80
CA LEU A 457 26.99 -30.01 3.55
C LEU A 457 25.87 -31.07 3.59
N HIS A 458 25.76 -31.90 2.54
CA HIS A 458 24.89 -33.08 2.56
C HIS A 458 25.37 -34.15 3.55
N ALA A 459 26.68 -34.40 3.67
CA ALA A 459 27.24 -35.32 4.65
C ALA A 459 27.02 -34.84 6.10
N ILE A 460 27.15 -33.54 6.36
CA ILE A 460 26.85 -32.93 7.67
C ILE A 460 25.37 -33.13 8.02
N ARG A 461 24.45 -32.88 7.08
CA ARG A 461 23.03 -33.16 7.28
C ARG A 461 22.80 -34.63 7.66
N ASP A 462 23.44 -35.56 6.95
CA ASP A 462 23.23 -36.99 7.20
C ASP A 462 23.73 -37.39 8.60
N LEU A 463 24.84 -36.81 9.06
CA LEU A 463 25.32 -36.97 10.44
C LEU A 463 24.35 -36.38 11.48
N LEU A 464 23.79 -35.18 11.22
CA LEU A 464 22.84 -34.53 12.12
C LEU A 464 21.49 -35.28 12.19
N LYS A 465 21.07 -35.92 11.11
CA LYS A 465 19.86 -36.78 11.08
C LYS A 465 20.01 -38.05 11.92
N ILE A 466 21.21 -38.63 11.97
CA ILE A 466 21.49 -39.80 12.82
C ILE A 466 21.28 -39.45 14.30
N TYR A 467 21.61 -38.22 14.70
CA TYR A 467 21.45 -37.74 16.08
C TYR A 467 20.00 -37.38 16.45
N SER A 468 19.23 -36.84 15.52
CA SER A 468 17.88 -36.31 15.79
C SER A 468 16.75 -37.35 15.71
N ASN A 469 17.06 -38.61 15.39
CA ASN A 469 16.15 -39.77 15.41
C ASN A 469 14.78 -39.54 14.74
N THR A 470 14.71 -38.63 13.76
CA THR A 470 13.50 -38.34 13.00
C THR A 470 13.51 -39.24 11.76
N GLN A 471 12.80 -40.37 11.85
CA GLN A 471 12.38 -41.17 10.70
C GLN A 471 11.35 -40.40 9.87
N ALA A 472 11.75 -39.29 9.27
CA ALA A 472 10.96 -38.58 8.27
C ALA A 472 11.75 -38.56 6.97
N ALA A 473 11.06 -38.92 5.89
CA ALA A 473 11.57 -39.12 4.54
C ALA A 473 12.63 -38.09 4.13
N LEU A 474 13.57 -38.53 3.29
CA LEU A 474 14.62 -37.73 2.65
C LEU A 474 14.03 -36.44 2.05
N SER A 475 13.95 -35.36 2.83
CA SER A 475 13.75 -34.03 2.27
C SER A 475 14.99 -33.73 1.43
N THR A 476 14.80 -33.71 0.12
CA THR A 476 15.80 -33.34 -0.89
C THR A 476 16.24 -31.88 -0.70
N TYR A 477 15.43 -31.06 -0.03
CA TYR A 477 15.74 -29.66 0.23
C TYR A 477 16.42 -29.47 1.58
N VAL A 478 17.58 -28.82 1.58
CA VAL A 478 18.40 -28.53 2.76
C VAL A 478 18.74 -27.04 2.77
N SER A 479 18.23 -26.30 3.75
CA SER A 479 18.58 -24.90 3.98
C SER A 479 19.84 -24.81 4.85
N ALA A 480 20.85 -24.06 4.42
CA ALA A 480 22.03 -23.74 5.21
C ALA A 480 21.72 -23.23 6.65
N PRO A 481 20.77 -22.30 6.88
CA PRO A 481 20.41 -21.87 8.24
C PRO A 481 19.81 -23.00 9.09
N GLY A 482 19.05 -23.91 8.49
CA GLY A 482 18.53 -25.09 9.19
C GLY A 482 19.62 -26.04 9.70
N ILE A 483 20.71 -26.23 8.94
CA ILE A 483 21.88 -26.99 9.41
C ILE A 483 22.53 -26.27 10.60
N VAL A 484 22.72 -24.95 10.50
CA VAL A 484 23.33 -24.15 11.58
C VAL A 484 22.51 -24.21 12.85
N GLN A 485 21.18 -24.11 12.74
CA GLN A 485 20.28 -24.23 13.89
C GLN A 485 20.38 -25.60 14.54
N GLN A 486 20.41 -26.69 13.77
CA GLN A 486 20.57 -28.05 14.29
C GLN A 486 21.93 -28.25 14.98
N ILE A 487 23.02 -27.72 14.42
CA ILE A 487 24.34 -27.76 15.06
C ILE A 487 24.34 -26.95 16.36
N SER A 488 23.71 -25.78 16.37
CA SER A 488 23.62 -24.95 17.59
C SER A 488 22.81 -25.61 18.70
N ALA A 489 21.74 -26.33 18.35
CA ALA A 489 20.94 -27.11 19.30
C ALA A 489 21.75 -28.28 19.90
N LEU A 490 22.48 -29.03 19.08
CA LEU A 490 23.37 -30.09 19.58
C LEU A 490 24.49 -29.53 20.46
N HIS A 491 25.01 -28.35 20.12
CA HIS A 491 25.99 -27.69 20.96
C HIS A 491 25.41 -27.30 22.32
N SER A 492 24.20 -26.76 22.37
CA SER A 492 23.53 -26.49 23.65
C SER A 492 23.26 -27.76 24.46
N ASP A 493 22.85 -28.85 23.80
CA ASP A 493 22.58 -30.14 24.47
C ASP A 493 23.87 -30.76 25.04
N LEU A 494 24.99 -30.65 24.31
CA LEU A 494 26.29 -31.08 24.81
C LEU A 494 26.74 -30.24 26.01
N MET A 495 26.53 -28.92 25.97
CA MET A 495 26.85 -28.04 27.10
C MET A 495 25.99 -28.35 28.33
N SER A 496 24.70 -28.65 28.15
CA SER A 496 23.84 -29.06 29.27
C SER A 496 24.24 -30.42 29.84
N LEU A 497 24.53 -31.40 28.99
CA LEU A 497 25.02 -32.72 29.42
C LEU A 497 26.36 -32.61 30.14
N GLN A 498 27.26 -31.75 29.67
CA GLN A 498 28.53 -31.51 30.33
C GLN A 498 28.32 -30.83 31.69
N SER A 499 27.43 -29.83 31.79
CA SER A 499 27.11 -29.21 33.08
C SER A 499 26.43 -30.16 34.05
N ASP A 500 25.57 -31.06 33.54
CA ASP A 500 24.93 -32.11 34.35
C ASP A 500 25.98 -33.09 34.85
N LEU A 501 26.92 -33.52 34.00
CA LEU A 501 27.99 -34.43 34.41
C LEU A 501 28.96 -33.80 35.42
N GLU A 502 29.28 -32.51 35.28
CA GLU A 502 30.16 -31.79 36.18
C GLU A 502 29.51 -31.50 37.54
N SER A 503 28.17 -31.33 37.59
CA SER A 503 27.44 -31.02 38.82
C SER A 503 26.87 -32.26 39.52
N SER A 504 26.26 -33.20 38.78
CA SER A 504 25.59 -34.37 39.35
C SER A 504 26.58 -35.41 39.86
N LEU A 505 27.71 -35.61 39.18
CA LEU A 505 28.69 -36.63 39.54
C LEU A 505 29.36 -36.39 40.91
N PRO A 506 29.80 -35.17 41.27
CA PRO A 506 30.30 -34.90 42.62
C PRO A 506 29.18 -34.96 43.67
N GLU A 507 27.96 -34.52 43.34
CA GLU A 507 26.80 -34.61 44.25
C GLU A 507 26.42 -36.07 44.55
N ASP A 508 26.36 -36.93 43.55
CA ASP A 508 26.07 -38.35 43.69
C ASP A 508 27.19 -39.09 44.44
N ARG A 509 28.45 -38.77 44.15
CA ARG A 509 29.59 -39.29 44.91
C ARG A 509 29.50 -38.88 46.38
N ASN A 510 29.22 -37.61 46.66
CA ASN A 510 29.06 -37.13 48.03
C ASN A 510 27.84 -37.77 48.71
N ARG A 511 26.73 -37.99 47.99
CA ARG A 511 25.56 -38.70 48.50
C ARG A 511 25.91 -40.14 48.89
N CYS A 512 26.56 -40.91 48.01
CA CYS A 512 26.97 -42.28 48.31
C CYS A 512 27.98 -42.35 49.48
N ILE A 513 28.92 -41.42 49.56
CA ILE A 513 29.87 -41.33 50.68
C ILE A 513 29.12 -41.05 51.98
N ASN A 514 28.16 -40.12 51.98
CA ASN A 514 27.35 -39.79 53.16
C ASN A 514 26.46 -40.97 53.58
N GLU A 515 25.86 -41.70 52.64
CA GLU A 515 25.10 -42.92 52.93
C GLU A 515 25.97 -44.00 53.57
N LEU A 516 27.19 -44.21 53.06
CA LEU A 516 28.17 -45.12 53.66
C LEU A 516 28.58 -44.67 55.06
N CYS A 517 28.86 -43.38 55.26
CA CYS A 517 29.17 -42.83 56.58
C CYS A 517 28.02 -43.02 57.57
N ASN A 518 26.77 -42.78 57.16
CA ASN A 518 25.59 -43.00 57.98
C ASN A 518 25.40 -44.48 58.35
N LEU A 519 25.60 -45.40 57.40
CA LEU A 519 25.56 -46.84 57.64
C LEU A 519 26.62 -47.26 58.66
N ILE A 520 27.86 -46.77 58.52
CA ILE A 520 28.95 -47.01 59.47
C ILE A 520 28.57 -46.47 60.86
N GLN A 521 27.99 -45.27 60.94
CA GLN A 521 27.55 -44.69 62.21
C GLN A 521 26.43 -45.52 62.86
N SER A 522 25.46 -46.01 62.07
CA SER A 522 24.40 -46.88 62.57
C SER A 522 24.94 -48.23 63.08
N LEU A 523 25.90 -48.82 62.37
CA LEU A 523 26.60 -50.03 62.80
C LEU A 523 27.40 -49.79 64.08
N GLN A 524 28.08 -48.65 64.18
CA GLN A 524 28.78 -48.27 65.40
C GLN A 524 27.83 -48.11 66.59
N GLN A 525 26.65 -47.50 66.41
CA GLN A 525 25.65 -47.38 67.47
C GLN A 525 25.07 -48.75 67.90
N LEU A 526 24.90 -49.69 66.97
CA LEU A 526 24.43 -51.04 67.26
C LEU A 526 25.47 -51.88 68.02
N LEU A 527 26.74 -51.79 67.63
CA LEU A 527 27.83 -52.56 68.25
C LEU A 527 28.31 -51.95 69.58
N PHE A 528 28.26 -50.62 69.69
CA PHE A 528 28.77 -49.86 70.82
C PHE A 528 27.67 -48.92 71.32
N ALA A 529 26.91 -49.37 72.31
CA ALA A 529 25.68 -48.68 72.71
C ALA A 529 25.87 -47.36 73.49
N SER A 530 27.09 -46.79 73.55
CA SER A 530 27.36 -45.40 73.97
C SER A 530 28.86 -44.95 73.99
N SER A 531 29.85 -45.82 73.77
CA SER A 531 31.26 -45.40 73.55
C SER A 531 32.12 -46.47 72.84
N THR A 532 33.07 -46.02 72.01
CA THR A 532 34.02 -46.86 71.21
C THR A 532 35.09 -47.58 72.03
N THR A 533 35.07 -47.47 73.36
CA THR A 533 36.06 -48.07 74.28
C THR A 533 35.51 -49.25 75.10
N ALA A 534 34.24 -49.62 74.92
CA ALA A 534 33.64 -50.80 75.54
C ALA A 534 33.73 -52.03 74.61
N GLN A 535 33.83 -53.24 75.18
CA GLN A 535 33.85 -54.50 74.42
C GLN A 535 32.58 -54.62 73.54
N PRO A 536 32.69 -55.08 72.27
CA PRO A 536 31.57 -55.14 71.35
C PRO A 536 30.50 -56.11 71.87
N ILE A 537 29.27 -55.62 72.01
CA ILE A 537 28.15 -56.43 72.47
C ILE A 537 27.61 -57.20 71.27
N LEU A 538 28.06 -58.44 71.09
CA LEU A 538 27.68 -59.32 69.97
C LEU A 538 26.27 -59.92 70.11
N THR A 539 25.62 -59.76 71.26
CA THR A 539 24.29 -60.29 71.54
C THR A 539 23.25 -59.16 71.64
N PRO A 540 22.14 -59.24 70.87
CA PRO A 540 21.08 -58.24 70.92
C PRO A 540 20.54 -58.05 72.36
N ARG A 541 20.42 -56.80 72.82
CA ARG A 541 19.92 -56.47 74.17
C ARG A 541 18.63 -57.19 74.62
N PRO A 542 17.62 -57.46 73.75
CA PRO A 542 16.44 -58.23 74.14
C PRO A 542 16.79 -59.67 74.54
N LEU A 543 17.68 -60.32 73.78
CA LEU A 543 18.12 -61.69 74.05
C LEU A 543 18.94 -61.79 75.33
N MET A 544 19.72 -60.77 75.69
CA MET A 544 20.46 -60.76 76.95
C MET A 544 19.53 -60.70 78.16
N LYS A 545 18.42 -59.95 78.08
CA LYS A 545 17.40 -59.94 79.14
C LYS A 545 16.70 -61.29 79.29
N GLU A 546 16.31 -61.91 78.18
CA GLU A 546 15.71 -63.25 78.20
C GLU A 546 16.68 -64.29 78.75
N LEU A 547 17.97 -64.21 78.42
CA LEU A 547 18.98 -65.13 78.94
C LEU A 547 19.14 -65.00 80.47
N ASP A 548 19.23 -63.77 80.98
CA ASP A 548 19.31 -63.52 82.44
C ASP A 548 18.06 -64.04 83.18
N GLU A 549 16.88 -63.95 82.57
CA GLU A 549 15.65 -64.50 83.14
C GLU A 549 15.66 -66.04 83.14
N THR A 550 16.14 -66.67 82.07
CA THR A 550 16.29 -68.14 82.02
C THR A 550 17.31 -68.65 83.04
N GLU A 551 18.41 -67.92 83.28
CA GLU A 551 19.43 -68.31 84.25
C GLU A 551 18.87 -68.26 85.70
N LYS A 552 18.05 -67.26 86.01
CA LYS A 552 17.32 -67.19 87.30
C LYS A 552 16.34 -68.35 87.49
N ILE A 553 15.65 -68.79 86.43
CA ILE A 553 14.75 -69.94 86.50
C ILE A 553 15.56 -71.22 86.74
N ASN A 554 16.70 -71.39 86.05
CA ASN A 554 17.57 -72.55 86.20
C ASN A 554 18.12 -72.68 87.63
N ALA A 555 18.54 -71.57 88.25
CA ALA A 555 18.99 -71.56 89.64
C ALA A 555 17.91 -72.04 90.62
N LYS A 556 16.65 -71.65 90.42
CA LYS A 556 15.52 -72.11 91.24
C LYS A 556 15.24 -73.60 91.07
N LEU A 557 15.33 -74.11 89.84
CA LEU A 557 15.14 -75.53 89.55
C LEU A 557 16.21 -76.38 90.24
N SER A 558 17.47 -75.94 90.20
CA SER A 558 18.59 -76.64 90.82
C SER A 558 18.40 -76.81 92.33
N ALA A 559 17.90 -75.78 93.02
CA ALA A 559 17.62 -75.85 94.47
C ALA A 559 16.53 -76.86 94.83
N ALA A 560 15.46 -76.95 94.02
CA ALA A 560 14.38 -77.91 94.27
C ALA A 560 14.83 -79.37 94.10
N VAL A 561 15.76 -79.63 93.18
CA VAL A 561 16.31 -80.98 92.96
C VAL A 561 17.14 -81.44 94.15
N GLU A 562 17.97 -80.55 94.74
CA GLU A 562 18.75 -80.89 95.92
C GLU A 562 17.87 -81.31 97.10
N GLU A 563 16.76 -80.61 97.35
CA GLU A 563 15.83 -80.93 98.45
C GLU A 563 15.27 -82.36 98.34
N VAL A 564 14.88 -82.78 97.13
CA VAL A 564 14.37 -84.14 96.88
C VAL A 564 15.44 -85.21 97.11
N THR A 565 16.69 -84.94 96.73
CA THR A 565 17.79 -85.91 96.93
C THR A 565 18.08 -86.15 98.42
N ILE A 566 17.98 -85.12 99.25
CA ILE A 566 18.21 -85.22 100.70
C ILE A 566 17.18 -86.15 101.37
N GLU A 567 15.91 -86.01 101.01
CA GLU A 567 14.84 -86.86 101.56
C GLU A 567 14.99 -88.34 101.14
N HIS A 568 15.49 -88.58 99.92
CA HIS A 568 15.77 -89.94 99.46
C HIS A 568 16.89 -90.61 100.27
N VAL A 569 17.97 -89.89 100.57
CA VAL A 569 19.09 -90.41 101.36
C VAL A 569 18.67 -90.75 102.79
N LYS A 570 17.85 -89.90 103.43
CA LYS A 570 17.35 -90.17 104.79
C LYS A 570 16.56 -91.48 104.90
N LYS A 571 15.69 -91.79 103.93
CA LYS A 571 14.92 -93.05 103.93
C LYS A 571 15.82 -94.28 103.75
N ASN A 572 16.84 -94.18 102.90
CA ASN A 572 17.78 -95.29 102.69
C ASN A 572 18.60 -95.61 103.95
N GLU A 573 18.98 -94.61 104.75
CA GLU A 573 19.66 -94.81 106.03
C GLU A 573 18.79 -95.59 107.02
N ILE A 574 17.50 -95.25 107.17
CA ILE A 574 16.57 -95.92 108.08
C ILE A 574 16.44 -97.42 107.77
N VAL A 575 16.39 -97.78 106.48
CA VAL A 575 16.28 -99.17 106.01
C VAL A 575 17.55 -99.98 106.33
N LYS A 576 18.73 -99.38 106.21
CA LYS A 576 20.00 -100.06 106.56
C LYS A 576 20.07 -100.43 108.05
N HIS A 577 19.58 -99.56 108.93
CA HIS A 577 19.68 -99.77 110.38
C HIS A 577 18.76 -100.88 110.94
N HIS A 578 17.70 -101.30 110.24
CA HIS A 578 16.72 -102.29 110.74
C HIS A 578 16.68 -103.61 109.94
N SER A 579 17.78 -103.95 109.25
CA SER A 579 17.83 -105.06 108.28
C SER A 579 17.49 -106.46 108.86
N GLN A 580 17.90 -106.75 110.10
CA GLN A 580 17.66 -108.06 110.73
C GLN A 580 16.23 -108.22 111.24
N GLU A 581 15.64 -107.16 111.80
CA GLU A 581 14.24 -107.16 112.27
C GLU A 581 13.26 -107.31 111.12
N ILE A 582 13.51 -106.60 110.01
CA ILE A 582 12.71 -106.72 108.78
C ILE A 582 12.81 -108.14 108.21
N GLY A 583 13.98 -108.79 108.31
CA GLY A 583 14.17 -110.18 107.88
C GLY A 583 13.49 -111.23 108.77
N LEU A 584 13.47 -111.00 110.09
CA LEU A 584 12.77 -111.85 111.07
C LEU A 584 11.25 -111.67 110.97
N GLN A 585 10.74 -110.44 110.84
CA GLN A 585 9.33 -110.16 110.57
C GLN A 585 8.86 -110.87 109.29
N ARG A 586 9.63 -110.79 108.20
CA ARG A 586 9.32 -111.50 106.95
C ARG A 586 9.27 -113.02 107.12
N ARG A 587 10.16 -113.62 107.93
CA ARG A 587 10.18 -115.08 108.17
C ARG A 587 9.07 -115.56 109.10
N VAL A 588 8.84 -114.87 110.21
CA VAL A 588 7.75 -115.20 111.16
C VAL A 588 6.39 -115.07 110.48
N TYR A 589 6.22 -114.05 109.63
CA TYR A 589 4.99 -113.86 108.85
C TYR A 589 4.73 -115.05 107.92
N VAL A 590 5.78 -115.66 107.34
CA VAL A 590 5.64 -116.82 106.44
C VAL A 590 5.36 -118.12 107.20
N ASP A 591 6.06 -118.39 108.31
CA ASP A 591 5.93 -119.67 109.03
C ASP A 591 4.58 -119.84 109.76
N PHE A 592 3.96 -118.74 110.21
CA PHE A 592 2.67 -118.77 110.93
C PHE A 592 1.50 -119.27 110.05
N PHE A 593 1.49 -118.92 108.77
CA PHE A 593 0.40 -119.34 107.85
C PHE A 593 0.64 -120.70 107.21
N CYS A 594 1.90 -121.13 107.07
CA CYS A 594 2.23 -122.25 106.18
C CYS A 594 2.53 -123.59 106.89
N ASN A 595 3.04 -123.65 108.14
CA ASN A 595 3.40 -124.93 108.80
C ASN A 595 3.41 -124.86 110.35
N PRO A 596 2.26 -125.07 111.04
CA PRO A 596 2.17 -124.92 112.50
C PRO A 596 2.93 -126.00 113.30
N GLU A 597 3.07 -127.21 112.77
CA GLU A 597 3.84 -128.27 113.45
C GLU A 597 5.35 -127.97 113.46
N ARG A 598 5.86 -127.24 112.46
CA ARG A 598 7.27 -126.82 112.40
C ARG A 598 7.57 -125.74 113.43
N LEU A 599 6.65 -124.80 113.62
CA LEU A 599 6.74 -123.80 114.69
C LEU A 599 6.74 -124.49 116.07
N ARG A 600 5.87 -125.48 116.29
CA ARG A 600 5.89 -126.30 117.53
C ARG A 600 7.21 -127.03 117.71
N SER A 601 7.82 -127.53 116.64
CA SER A 601 9.14 -128.19 116.70
C SER A 601 10.26 -127.22 117.08
N GLN A 602 10.29 -126.01 116.52
CA GLN A 602 11.29 -124.98 116.88
C GLN A 602 11.12 -124.48 118.30
N VAL A 603 9.88 -124.36 118.78
CA VAL A 603 9.62 -124.01 120.19
C VAL A 603 10.08 -125.14 121.11
N ARG A 604 9.85 -126.42 120.76
CA ARG A 604 10.39 -127.55 121.53
C ARG A 604 11.93 -127.58 121.54
N GLU A 605 12.58 -127.25 120.43
CA GLU A 605 14.04 -127.20 120.31
C GLU A 605 14.66 -126.03 121.08
N LEU A 606 14.01 -124.86 121.08
CA LEU A 606 14.37 -123.73 121.94
C LEU A 606 14.21 -124.09 123.42
N THR A 607 13.14 -124.80 123.76
CA THR A 607 12.92 -125.24 125.14
C THR A 607 13.98 -126.26 125.58
N ALA A 608 14.45 -127.10 124.66
CA ALA A 608 15.55 -128.02 124.91
C ALA A 608 16.89 -127.28 125.10
N ARG A 609 17.19 -126.27 124.27
CA ARG A 609 18.41 -125.45 124.41
C ARG A 609 18.45 -124.64 125.71
N VAL A 610 17.33 -124.07 126.13
CA VAL A 610 17.29 -123.31 127.39
C VAL A 610 17.51 -124.22 128.59
N ARG A 611 16.94 -125.44 128.59
CA ARG A 611 17.21 -126.41 129.66
C ARG A 611 18.66 -126.87 129.67
N ALA A 612 19.28 -127.04 128.49
CA ALA A 612 20.70 -127.35 128.40
C ALA A 612 21.59 -126.21 128.94
N LEU A 613 21.25 -124.96 128.62
CA LEU A 613 21.97 -123.78 129.13
C LEU A 613 21.77 -123.59 130.64
N GLN A 614 20.63 -123.98 131.20
CA GLN A 614 20.42 -123.91 132.65
C GLN A 614 21.29 -124.93 133.43
N ILE A 615 21.63 -126.09 132.85
CA ILE A 615 22.57 -127.06 133.47
C ILE A 615 24.02 -126.53 133.45
N SER A 616 24.33 -125.49 132.66
CA SER A 616 25.68 -124.87 132.60
C SER A 616 25.92 -123.70 133.56
N LEU A 617 24.94 -123.33 134.39
CA LEU A 617 25.01 -122.13 135.24
C LEU A 617 24.45 -122.42 136.64
N GLN A 618 25.14 -123.26 137.42
CA GLN A 618 25.19 -123.06 138.87
C GLN A 618 26.63 -123.22 139.36
N PRO A 619 27.13 -122.28 140.19
CA PRO A 619 28.49 -122.27 140.73
C PRO A 619 28.78 -123.43 141.71
#